data_AF-A0A022QDQ7-F1
#
_entry.id   AF-A0A022QDQ7-F1
#
_cell.length_a   1.000
_cell.length_b   1.000
_cell.length_c   1.000
_cell.angle_alpha   90.00
_cell.angle_beta   90.00
_cell.angle_gamma   90.00
#
_symmetry.space_group_name_H-M   'P 1'
#
loop_
_entity.id
_entity.type
_entity.pdbx_description
1 polymer ?
#
loop_
_entity_poly.entity_id
_entity_poly.type
_entity_poly.pdbx_seq_one_letter_code
_entity_poly.pdbx_strand_id
1 'polypeptide(L)'
;AQVLAKYKPALNVTVLVSHLRGTEQMVARALERFKSTRHIVLYYEDIVTNQTKLVDVQEFLKLPRRNLTSLQVKIHSGPLQTQIDNFEDVRKLLKGTSYEKYISTDYRL
;
A
#
# COMPACT_ATOMS: atom_id res chain seq x y z
N ALA A 1 7.90 18.38 -5.10
CA ALA A 1 7.23 17.47 -4.14
C ALA A 1 6.14 18.16 -3.32
N GLN A 2 6.43 19.25 -2.60
CA GLN A 2 5.50 19.86 -1.62
C GLN A 2 4.16 20.34 -2.21
N VAL A 3 4.11 20.79 -3.47
CA VAL A 3 2.85 21.18 -4.12
C VAL A 3 1.93 19.98 -4.32
N LEU A 4 2.48 18.84 -4.76
CA LEU A 4 1.73 17.60 -4.98
C LEU A 4 1.25 16.99 -3.66
N ALA A 5 2.05 17.12 -2.59
CA ALA A 5 1.70 16.65 -1.25
C ALA A 5 0.42 17.30 -0.67
N LYS A 6 0.08 18.52 -1.14
CA LYS A 6 -1.12 19.25 -0.69
C LYS A 6 -2.41 18.75 -1.33
N TYR A 7 -2.31 18.04 -2.44
CA TYR A 7 -3.50 17.51 -3.12
C TYR A 7 -4.12 16.39 -2.28
N LYS A 8 -5.42 16.47 -2.07
CA LYS A 8 -6.22 15.47 -1.38
C LYS A 8 -7.30 14.96 -2.34
N PRO A 9 -7.21 13.72 -2.83
CA PRO A 9 -8.26 13.18 -3.65
C PRO A 9 -9.54 12.94 -2.84
N ALA A 10 -10.69 13.17 -3.48
CA ALA A 10 -11.96 12.63 -3.03
C ALA A 10 -12.14 11.21 -3.61
N LEU A 11 -12.50 10.24 -2.77
CA LEU A 11 -12.75 8.87 -3.18
C LEU A 11 -14.22 8.67 -3.57
N ASN A 12 -14.46 7.92 -4.64
CA ASN A 12 -15.81 7.51 -5.00
C ASN A 12 -16.27 6.36 -4.08
N VAL A 13 -17.01 6.74 -3.04
CA VAL A 13 -17.52 5.82 -2.00
C VAL A 13 -18.47 4.76 -2.56
N THR A 14 -19.22 5.06 -3.63
CA THR A 14 -20.19 4.13 -4.23
C THR A 14 -19.52 2.88 -4.81
N VAL A 15 -18.29 3.00 -5.30
CA VAL A 15 -17.53 1.90 -5.91
C VAL A 15 -16.36 1.42 -5.04
N LEU A 16 -16.10 2.05 -3.89
CA LEU A 16 -14.90 1.77 -3.11
C LEU A 16 -14.83 0.31 -2.65
N VAL A 17 -15.92 -0.21 -2.08
CA VAL A 17 -15.97 -1.61 -1.59
C VAL A 17 -15.85 -2.61 -2.75
N SER A 18 -16.48 -2.34 -3.90
CA SER A 18 -16.37 -3.23 -5.06
C SER A 18 -14.96 -3.23 -5.64
N HIS A 19 -14.28 -2.09 -5.66
CA HIS A 19 -12.88 -1.98 -6.07
C HIS A 19 -11.93 -2.70 -5.11
N LEU A 20 -12.11 -2.54 -3.79
CA LEU A 20 -11.30 -3.24 -2.79
C LEU A 20 -11.44 -4.76 -2.94
N ARG A 21 -12.68 -5.25 -3.06
CA ARG A 21 -12.97 -6.67 -3.30
C ARG A 21 -12.38 -7.16 -4.62
N GLY A 22 -12.52 -6.39 -5.70
CA GLY A 22 -11.94 -6.73 -7.00
C GLY A 22 -10.42 -6.83 -6.94
N THR A 23 -9.78 -5.92 -6.20
CA THR A 23 -8.32 -5.93 -5.97
C THR A 23 -7.89 -7.17 -5.20
N GLU A 24 -8.56 -7.52 -4.11
CA GLU A 24 -8.27 -8.75 -3.35
C GLU A 24 -8.43 -10.00 -4.21
N GLN A 25 -9.51 -10.08 -5.01
CA GLN A 25 -9.73 -11.20 -5.93
C GLN A 25 -8.64 -11.30 -6.99
N MET A 26 -8.19 -10.17 -7.54
CA MET A 26 -7.09 -10.13 -8.49
C MET A 26 -5.79 -10.64 -7.87
N VAL A 27 -5.47 -10.19 -6.65
CA VAL A 27 -4.28 -10.67 -5.90
C VAL A 27 -4.36 -12.17 -5.66
N ALA A 28 -5.50 -12.67 -5.16
CA ALA A 28 -5.70 -14.10 -4.92
C ALA A 28 -5.55 -14.94 -6.20
N ARG A 29 -6.13 -14.47 -7.32
CA ARG A 29 -5.99 -15.13 -8.63
C ARG A 29 -4.54 -15.13 -9.12
N ALA A 30 -3.82 -14.02 -8.95
CA ALA A 30 -2.42 -13.93 -9.34
C ALA A 30 -1.57 -14.94 -8.54
N LEU A 31 -1.75 -14.99 -7.22
CA LEU A 31 -1.04 -15.95 -6.36
C LEU A 31 -1.36 -17.41 -6.73
N GLU A 32 -2.63 -17.73 -6.96
CA GLU A 32 -3.04 -19.07 -7.39
C GLU A 32 -2.45 -19.43 -8.76
N ARG A 33 -2.47 -18.49 -9.72
CA ARG A 33 -1.95 -18.69 -11.07
C ARG A 33 -0.44 -18.93 -11.08
N PHE A 34 0.28 -18.25 -10.20
CA PHE A 34 1.75 -18.32 -10.10
C PHE A 34 2.22 -19.19 -8.93
N LYS A 35 1.38 -20.08 -8.38
CA LYS A 35 1.70 -20.89 -7.21
C LYS A 35 2.93 -21.80 -7.36
N SER A 36 3.25 -22.22 -8.58
CA SER A 36 4.44 -23.02 -8.89
C SER A 36 5.69 -22.17 -9.19
N THR A 37 5.53 -20.86 -9.27
CA THR A 37 6.63 -19.91 -9.51
C THR A 37 7.06 -19.31 -8.18
N ARG A 38 8.36 -19.18 -7.97
CA ARG A 38 8.90 -18.49 -6.80
C ARG A 38 8.42 -17.03 -6.82
N HIS A 39 7.71 -16.59 -5.79
CA HIS A 39 7.19 -15.23 -5.65
C HIS A 39 7.49 -14.67 -4.25
N ILE A 40 7.51 -13.34 -4.14
CA ILE A 40 7.64 -12.59 -2.89
C ILE A 40 6.57 -11.49 -2.89
N VAL A 41 5.96 -11.24 -1.73
CA VAL A 41 4.98 -10.15 -1.55
C VAL A 41 5.64 -9.07 -0.71
N LEU A 42 5.58 -7.83 -1.19
CA LEU A 42 6.19 -6.68 -0.55
C LEU A 42 5.19 -5.54 -0.46
N TYR A 43 5.12 -4.89 0.69
CA TYR A 43 4.40 -3.64 0.86
C TYR A 43 5.37 -2.48 0.74
N TYR A 44 4.98 -1.43 0.00
CA TYR A 44 5.81 -0.25 -0.19
C TYR A 44 6.27 0.34 1.15
N GLU A 45 5.34 0.43 2.11
CA GLU A 45 5.61 1.00 3.43
C GLU A 45 6.61 0.16 4.24
N ASP A 46 6.62 -1.17 4.08
CA ASP A 46 7.61 -2.04 4.73
C ASP A 46 9.02 -1.83 4.17
N ILE A 47 9.14 -1.56 2.86
CA ILE A 47 10.43 -1.30 2.22
C ILE A 47 10.99 0.06 2.66
N VAL A 48 10.12 1.07 2.78
CA VAL A 48 10.52 2.43 3.17
C VAL A 48 10.88 2.51 4.65
N THR A 49 10.11 1.84 5.52
CA THR A 49 10.36 1.83 6.97
C THR A 49 11.48 0.89 7.38
N ASN A 50 11.59 -0.28 6.74
CA ASN A 50 12.58 -1.30 7.09
C ASN A 50 13.45 -1.68 5.89
N GLN A 51 14.58 -1.00 5.75
CA GLN A 51 15.54 -1.26 4.67
C GLN A 51 16.14 -2.68 4.70
N THR A 52 16.07 -3.42 5.81
CA THR A 52 16.51 -4.82 5.84
C THR A 52 15.68 -5.69 4.89
N LYS A 53 14.44 -5.31 4.58
CA LYS A 53 13.61 -5.99 3.57
C LYS A 53 14.26 -5.98 2.18
N LEU A 54 15.09 -4.99 1.86
CA LEU A 54 15.83 -4.97 0.59
C LEU A 54 16.92 -6.03 0.53
N VAL A 55 17.37 -6.56 1.66
CA VAL A 55 18.27 -7.73 1.69
C VAL A 55 17.50 -8.97 1.25
N ASP A 56 16.30 -9.19 1.80
CA ASP A 56 15.42 -10.30 1.41
C ASP A 56 15.09 -10.25 -0.09
N VAL A 57 14.89 -9.04 -0.64
CA VAL A 57 14.64 -8.83 -2.08
C VAL A 57 15.86 -9.14 -2.93
N GLN A 58 17.06 -8.79 -2.48
CA GLN A 58 18.31 -9.11 -3.19
C GLN A 58 18.68 -10.60 -3.11
N GLU A 59 18.23 -11.31 -2.09
CA GLU A 59 18.43 -12.76 -1.91
C GLU A 59 17.35 -13.62 -2.61
N PHE A 60 16.10 -13.18 -2.55
CA PHE A 60 15.19 -13.31 -3.69
C PHE A 60 15.88 -12.72 -4.94
N LEU A 61 15.50 -12.81 -6.19
CA LEU A 61 16.33 -12.33 -7.33
C LEU A 61 17.79 -12.89 -7.50
N LYS A 62 18.50 -13.37 -6.47
CA LYS A 62 19.90 -13.86 -6.48
C LYS A 62 20.92 -12.79 -6.88
N LEU A 63 20.79 -11.58 -6.34
CA LEU A 63 21.70 -10.46 -6.56
C LEU A 63 22.72 -10.34 -5.43
N PRO A 64 23.95 -9.84 -5.70
CA PRO A 64 24.89 -9.49 -4.65
C PRO A 64 24.31 -8.42 -3.72
N ARG A 65 24.49 -8.60 -2.41
CA ARG A 65 24.04 -7.61 -1.41
C ARG A 65 24.79 -6.29 -1.60
N ARG A 66 24.04 -5.22 -1.80
CA ARG A 66 24.55 -3.85 -1.94
C ARG A 66 23.65 -2.88 -1.20
N ASN A 67 24.20 -1.71 -0.89
CA ASN A 67 23.41 -0.60 -0.41
C ASN A 67 22.60 -0.03 -1.59
N LEU A 68 21.28 -0.08 -1.51
CA LEU A 68 20.38 0.41 -2.56
C LEU A 68 19.86 1.80 -2.18
N THR A 69 19.86 2.72 -3.13
CA THR A 69 19.32 4.06 -2.96
C THR A 69 18.24 4.32 -4.01
N SER A 70 17.28 5.18 -3.67
CA SER A 70 16.23 5.60 -4.57
C SER A 70 16.16 7.12 -4.61
N LEU A 71 15.89 7.67 -5.79
CA LEU A 71 15.56 9.09 -5.97
C LEU A 71 14.07 9.36 -5.74
N GLN A 72 13.27 8.31 -5.51
CA GLN A 72 11.85 8.47 -5.22
C GLN A 72 11.67 9.11 -3.85
N VAL A 73 10.83 10.14 -3.80
CA VAL A 73 10.49 10.85 -2.58
C VAL A 73 9.05 10.54 -2.23
N LYS A 74 8.80 9.99 -1.04
CA LYS A 74 7.45 9.89 -0.49
C LYS A 74 6.91 11.30 -0.29
N ILE A 75 5.84 11.64 -1.01
CA ILE A 75 5.28 13.01 -0.99
C ILE A 75 4.07 13.13 -0.06
N HIS A 76 3.40 12.03 0.29
CA HIS A 76 2.33 12.03 1.26
C HIS A 76 2.85 11.53 2.61
N SER A 77 2.88 12.43 3.59
CA SER A 77 3.37 12.16 4.94
C SER A 77 2.29 12.49 5.97
N GLY A 78 2.22 11.72 7.05
CA GLY A 78 1.22 11.87 8.11
C GLY A 78 0.01 10.92 7.96
N PRO A 79 -0.99 11.05 8.84
CA PRO A 79 -2.13 10.14 8.92
C PRO A 79 -2.94 10.05 7.62
N LEU A 80 -3.49 8.88 7.29
CA LEU A 80 -4.34 8.69 6.11
C LEU A 80 -5.54 9.67 6.09
N GLN A 81 -6.06 10.00 7.27
CA GLN A 81 -7.14 10.98 7.45
C GLN A 81 -6.82 12.36 6.86
N THR A 82 -5.56 12.79 6.90
CA THR A 82 -5.18 14.10 6.39
C THR A 82 -4.98 14.11 4.88
N GLN A 83 -4.93 12.94 4.24
CA GLN A 83 -4.59 12.75 2.83
C GLN A 83 -5.81 12.58 1.92
N ILE A 84 -7.00 12.31 2.46
CA ILE A 84 -8.24 12.10 1.70
C ILE A 84 -9.21 13.25 2.02
N ASP A 85 -9.80 13.84 0.99
CA ASP A 85 -10.67 15.01 1.16
C ASP A 85 -11.99 14.64 1.86
N ASN A 86 -12.68 13.60 1.38
CA ASN A 86 -13.92 13.08 1.94
C ASN A 86 -13.70 11.90 2.91
N PHE A 87 -12.68 11.99 3.77
CA PHE A 87 -12.26 10.87 4.62
C PHE A 87 -13.35 10.37 5.58
N GLU A 88 -14.19 11.25 6.13
CA GLU A 88 -15.27 10.82 7.03
C GLU A 88 -16.33 9.96 6.34
N ASP A 89 -16.61 10.21 5.06
CA ASP A 89 -17.54 9.38 4.28
C ASP A 89 -16.94 8.00 4.01
N VAL A 90 -15.64 7.97 3.68
CA VAL A 90 -14.87 6.73 3.53
C VAL A 90 -14.84 5.95 4.84
N ARG A 91 -14.58 6.63 5.95
CA ARG A 91 -14.55 6.03 7.30
C ARG A 91 -15.89 5.39 7.63
N LYS A 92 -17.00 6.12 7.44
CA LYS A 92 -18.35 5.61 7.68
C LYS A 92 -18.69 4.42 6.80
N LEU A 93 -18.29 4.45 5.53
CA LEU A 93 -18.55 3.36 4.59
C LEU A 93 -17.84 2.05 4.97
N LEU A 94 -16.55 2.11 5.33
CA LEU A 94 -15.80 0.88 5.60
C LEU A 94 -15.98 0.38 7.03
N LYS A 95 -16.51 1.20 7.96
CA LYS A 95 -16.78 0.78 9.34
C LYS A 95 -17.73 -0.42 9.35
N GLY A 96 -17.38 -1.47 10.10
CA GLY A 96 -18.13 -2.72 10.17
C GLY A 96 -17.95 -3.66 8.97
N THR A 97 -17.14 -3.28 7.98
CA THR A 97 -16.77 -4.16 6.86
C THR A 97 -15.43 -4.84 7.12
N SER A 98 -15.09 -5.88 6.35
CA SER A 98 -13.76 -6.50 6.36
C SER A 98 -12.62 -5.55 5.97
N TYR A 99 -12.97 -4.37 5.45
CA TYR A 99 -12.06 -3.32 4.98
C TYR A 99 -11.78 -2.24 6.02
N GLU A 100 -12.41 -2.29 7.20
CA GLU A 100 -12.21 -1.30 8.27
C GLU A 100 -10.74 -1.18 8.68
N LYS A 101 -9.99 -2.29 8.65
CA LYS A 101 -8.55 -2.35 8.92
C LYS A 101 -7.73 -1.33 8.12
N TYR A 102 -8.19 -0.91 6.94
CA TYR A 102 -7.47 0.05 6.10
C TYR A 102 -7.56 1.50 6.62
N ILE A 103 -8.49 1.79 7.53
CA ILE A 103 -8.64 3.13 8.13
C ILE A 103 -7.75 3.29 9.36
N SER A 104 -7.49 2.20 10.09
CA SER A 104 -6.72 2.22 11.34
C SER A 104 -5.21 1.98 11.15
N THR A 105 -4.81 1.49 9.97
CA THR A 105 -3.40 1.24 9.66
C THR A 105 -2.75 2.53 9.17
N ASP A 106 -2.56 3.49 10.07
CA ASP A 106 -1.49 4.45 9.85
C ASP A 106 -0.20 3.65 10.00
N TYR A 107 0.48 3.40 8.88
CA TYR A 107 1.84 2.87 8.89
C TYR A 107 2.68 3.85 9.71
N ARG A 108 2.87 3.52 10.99
CA ARG A 108 3.71 4.28 11.91
C ARG A 108 5.14 4.15 11.39
N LEU A 109 5.64 5.23 10.82
CA LEU A 109 7.04 5.40 10.46
C LEU A 109 7.91 5.32 11.72
#